data_AF-A0A1M6VAM3-F1
#
_entry.id   AF-A0A1M6VAM3-F1
#
_cell.length_a   1.000
_cell.length_b   1.000
_cell.length_c   1.000
_cell.angle_alpha   90.00
_cell.angle_beta   90.00
_cell.angle_gamma   90.00
#
_symmetry.space_group_name_H-M   'P 1'
#
loop_
_entity.id
_entity.type
_entity.pdbx_description
1 polymer ?
#
loop_
_entity_poly.entity_id
_entity_poly.type
_entity_poly.pdbx_seq_one_letter_code
_entity_poly.pdbx_strand_id
1 'polypeptide(L)'
;MSEDVIRRPRPVIDPALPAPRRDELLRGAASPRTPVRWPTGEAVTRRARLREAAVHLLAVGGTLTLSLATAGWYLGMAIVNIGLVAHVAALALRGDAHPATRTAGVAAGAGALAAGPVWLLDLLPGDPSAGIPWGLFAVLVALVTIDALTSRVQEGPPDDAPEGAVVHPDDLSEADHAALAAVQHTIDLVERARDAFGGGDSLDTDRALEVLRDQEWRIAVLLVRQRELRRAHLRRWQRAGSPRVREALRPQREHLCAVEDAVRARVGQIAEYGRLVERAVEAHREWEQCQEAADSTAAYAEHRAAASFLGTGSPEVSELAATAEAARRVRDEHVDRLTGHALLF
;
A
#
# COMPACT_ATOMS: atom_id res chain seq x y z
N MET A 1 25.79 10.39 6.21
CA MET A 1 25.05 10.47 4.95
C MET A 1 24.37 9.14 4.75
N SER A 2 23.19 8.96 5.36
CA SER A 2 22.40 7.75 5.15
C SER A 2 21.75 7.86 3.78
N GLU A 3 21.95 6.82 2.96
CA GLU A 3 21.35 6.68 1.64
C GLU A 3 19.88 7.10 1.65
N ASP A 4 19.53 7.96 0.69
CA ASP A 4 18.15 8.21 0.26
C ASP A 4 17.54 6.87 -0.17
N VAL A 5 17.04 6.11 0.80
CA VAL A 5 16.03 5.10 0.56
C VAL A 5 14.88 5.89 -0.04
N ILE A 6 14.78 5.88 -1.37
CA ILE A 6 13.65 6.42 -2.11
C ILE A 6 12.42 5.81 -1.46
N ARG A 7 11.76 6.57 -0.57
CA ARG A 7 10.62 6.08 0.18
C ARG A 7 9.55 5.85 -0.85
N ARG A 8 9.34 4.56 -1.15
CA ARG A 8 8.25 4.12 -2.02
C ARG A 8 6.97 4.72 -1.46
N PRO A 9 6.21 5.49 -2.27
CA PRO A 9 5.02 6.16 -1.78
C PRO A 9 4.01 5.13 -1.27
N ARG A 10 3.11 5.56 -0.38
CA ARG A 10 1.96 4.74 0.03
C ARG A 10 0.96 4.64 -1.14
N PRO A 11 0.17 3.55 -1.24
CA PRO A 11 -0.95 3.49 -2.17
C PRO A 11 -1.90 4.66 -1.95
N VAL A 12 -2.38 5.27 -3.04
CA VAL A 12 -3.33 6.40 -2.99
C VAL A 12 -4.72 5.87 -3.29
N ILE A 13 -5.71 6.29 -2.51
CA ILE A 13 -7.09 5.85 -2.63
C ILE A 13 -7.96 7.04 -2.96
N ASP A 14 -8.94 6.84 -3.82
CA ASP A 14 -9.88 7.89 -4.21
C ASP A 14 -10.65 8.44 -2.97
N PRO A 15 -10.50 9.73 -2.63
CA PRO A 15 -11.16 10.33 -1.49
C PRO A 15 -12.68 10.45 -1.68
N ALA A 16 -13.20 10.32 -2.91
CA ALA A 16 -14.63 10.31 -3.18
C ALA A 16 -15.33 9.00 -2.79
N LEU A 17 -14.56 7.95 -2.46
CA LEU A 17 -15.14 6.66 -2.06
C LEU A 17 -15.79 6.74 -0.67
N PRO A 18 -16.91 6.03 -0.47
CA PRO A 18 -17.51 5.87 0.87
C PRO A 18 -16.49 5.30 1.87
N ALA A 19 -16.50 5.83 3.10
CA ALA A 19 -15.61 5.42 4.20
C ALA A 19 -15.46 3.89 4.36
N PRO A 20 -16.54 3.06 4.40
CA PRO A 20 -16.38 1.61 4.59
C PRO A 20 -15.57 0.93 3.48
N ARG A 21 -15.70 1.41 2.23
CA ARG A 21 -14.91 0.89 1.10
C ARG A 21 -13.46 1.34 1.16
N ARG A 22 -13.21 2.58 1.59
CA ARG A 22 -11.86 3.09 1.78
C ARG A 22 -11.09 2.26 2.81
N ASP A 23 -11.73 1.92 3.92
CA ASP A 23 -11.14 1.11 4.99
C ASP A 23 -10.89 -0.33 4.55
N GLU A 24 -11.76 -0.89 3.71
CA GLU A 24 -11.55 -2.20 3.08
C GLU A 24 -10.33 -2.18 2.13
N LEU A 25 -10.24 -1.16 1.28
CA LEU A 25 -9.12 -0.99 0.35
C LEU A 25 -7.80 -0.72 1.07
N LEU A 26 -7.80 0.07 2.15
CA LEU A 26 -6.62 0.28 3.01
C LEU A 26 -6.14 -1.03 3.63
N ARG A 27 -7.05 -1.85 4.15
CA ARG A 27 -6.72 -3.18 4.71
C ARG A 27 -6.19 -4.13 3.64
N GLY A 28 -6.79 -4.13 2.45
CA GLY A 28 -6.34 -4.92 1.30
C GLY A 28 -4.98 -4.48 0.76
N ALA A 29 -4.69 -3.18 0.77
CA ALA A 29 -3.43 -2.60 0.31
C ALA A 29 -2.28 -2.77 1.32
N ALA A 30 -2.58 -2.86 2.62
CA ALA A 30 -1.61 -3.12 3.68
C ALA A 30 -1.16 -4.60 3.72
N SER A 31 -2.00 -5.51 3.23
CA SER A 31 -1.61 -6.91 3.06
C SER A 31 -0.63 -7.01 1.89
N PRO A 32 0.60 -7.53 2.08
CA PRO A 32 1.48 -7.80 0.97
C PRO A 32 0.74 -8.76 0.05
N ARG A 33 0.20 -8.27 -1.06
CA ARG A 33 -0.19 -9.15 -2.16
C ARG A 33 1.07 -9.91 -2.47
N THR A 34 1.10 -11.19 -2.10
CA THR A 34 2.19 -12.08 -2.45
C THR A 34 2.25 -11.95 -3.96
N PRO A 35 3.30 -11.33 -4.52
CA PRO A 35 3.38 -11.26 -5.97
C PRO A 35 3.33 -12.72 -6.40
N VAL A 36 2.37 -13.07 -7.24
CA VAL A 36 2.42 -14.36 -7.94
C VAL A 36 3.71 -14.28 -8.74
N ARG A 37 4.78 -14.77 -8.14
CA ARG A 37 6.16 -14.62 -8.58
C ARG A 37 6.34 -15.61 -9.70
N TRP A 38 5.88 -15.24 -10.89
CA TRP A 38 6.21 -15.99 -12.09
C TRP A 38 7.72 -15.83 -12.31
N PRO A 39 8.48 -16.94 -12.36
CA PRO A 39 9.93 -16.90 -12.43
C PRO A 39 10.34 -16.62 -13.88
N THR A 40 10.16 -15.40 -14.37
CA THR A 40 10.90 -14.80 -15.50
C THR A 40 10.36 -13.41 -15.82
N GLY A 41 11.20 -12.39 -15.65
CA GLY A 41 10.90 -10.98 -15.91
C GLY A 41 10.83 -10.60 -17.39
N GLU A 42 10.25 -11.43 -18.23
CA GLU A 42 9.97 -11.09 -19.62
C GLU A 42 8.52 -10.63 -19.76
N ALA A 43 8.33 -9.42 -20.29
CA ALA A 43 7.01 -8.91 -20.64
C ALA A 43 6.33 -9.94 -21.55
N VAL A 44 5.33 -10.63 -21.01
CA VAL A 44 4.66 -11.73 -21.70
C VAL A 44 3.92 -11.17 -22.91
N THR A 45 4.59 -11.16 -24.05
CA THR A 45 3.98 -10.81 -25.32
C THR A 45 2.89 -11.85 -25.64
N ARG A 46 1.83 -11.43 -26.33
CA ARG A 46 0.76 -12.31 -26.84
C ARG A 46 1.30 -13.58 -27.55
N ARG A 47 2.52 -13.52 -28.10
CA ARG A 47 3.24 -14.64 -28.70
C ARG A 47 3.76 -15.67 -27.69
N ALA A 48 4.27 -15.24 -26.53
CA ALA A 48 4.76 -16.15 -25.50
C ALA A 48 3.62 -17.00 -24.92
N ARG A 49 2.46 -16.38 -24.64
CA ARG A 49 1.26 -17.13 -24.17
C ARG A 49 0.71 -18.08 -25.21
N LEU A 50 0.70 -17.68 -26.49
CA LEU A 50 0.28 -18.57 -27.58
C LEU A 50 1.24 -19.76 -27.73
N ARG A 51 2.54 -19.55 -27.51
CA ARG A 51 3.54 -20.62 -27.53
C ARG A 51 3.36 -21.56 -26.34
N GLU A 52 3.09 -21.04 -25.16
CA GLU A 52 2.83 -21.84 -23.96
C GLU A 52 1.54 -22.64 -24.09
N ALA A 53 0.43 -22.01 -24.51
CA ALA A 53 -0.81 -22.71 -24.81
C ALA A 53 -0.62 -23.79 -25.90
N ALA A 54 0.17 -23.51 -26.94
CA ALA A 54 0.51 -24.50 -27.96
C ALA A 54 1.35 -25.66 -27.40
N VAL A 55 2.29 -25.39 -26.49
CA VAL A 55 3.09 -26.44 -25.82
C VAL A 55 2.21 -27.30 -24.93
N HIS A 56 1.28 -26.72 -24.17
CA HIS A 56 0.33 -27.46 -23.36
C HIS A 56 -0.62 -28.31 -24.23
N LEU A 57 -1.14 -27.75 -25.32
CA LEU A 57 -1.96 -28.49 -26.30
C LEU A 57 -1.18 -29.63 -26.95
N LEU A 58 0.08 -29.42 -27.31
CA LEU A 58 0.94 -30.46 -27.89
C LEU A 58 1.33 -31.52 -26.87
N ALA A 59 1.55 -31.16 -25.61
CA ALA A 59 1.89 -32.09 -24.55
C ALA A 59 0.69 -32.96 -24.15
N VAL A 60 -0.49 -32.35 -23.96
CA VAL A 60 -1.73 -33.08 -23.63
C VAL A 60 -2.22 -33.87 -24.83
N GLY A 61 -2.27 -33.24 -26.02
CA GLY A 61 -2.64 -33.92 -27.25
C GLY A 61 -1.68 -35.07 -27.56
N GLY A 62 -0.37 -34.83 -27.48
CA GLY A 62 0.66 -35.82 -27.77
C GLY A 62 0.65 -37.02 -26.81
N THR A 63 0.50 -36.79 -25.51
CA THR A 63 0.39 -37.89 -24.53
C THR A 63 -0.87 -38.71 -24.77
N LEU A 64 -1.97 -38.05 -25.14
CA LEU A 64 -3.23 -38.72 -25.43
C LEU A 64 -3.17 -39.57 -26.71
N THR A 65 -2.62 -39.03 -27.81
CA THR A 65 -2.42 -39.79 -29.06
C THR A 65 -1.46 -40.96 -28.87
N LEU A 66 -0.39 -40.78 -28.09
CA LEU A 66 0.57 -41.83 -27.76
C LEU A 66 -0.08 -42.92 -26.91
N SER A 67 -0.91 -42.55 -25.93
CA SER A 67 -1.65 -43.51 -25.11
C SER A 67 -2.66 -44.32 -25.92
N LEU A 68 -3.34 -43.70 -26.89
CA LEU A 68 -4.26 -44.38 -27.81
C LEU A 68 -3.51 -45.38 -28.72
N ALA A 69 -2.31 -45.00 -29.18
CA ALA A 69 -1.51 -45.82 -30.08
C ALA A 69 -0.85 -47.03 -29.37
N THR A 70 -0.52 -46.89 -28.08
CA THR A 70 0.29 -47.89 -27.35
C THR A 70 -0.51 -48.81 -26.46
N ALA A 71 -1.61 -48.35 -25.87
CA ALA A 71 -2.30 -49.08 -24.81
C ALA A 71 -3.57 -49.81 -25.25
N GLY A 72 -3.87 -49.79 -26.56
CA GLY A 72 -5.13 -50.32 -27.09
C GLY A 72 -6.31 -49.38 -26.82
N TRP A 73 -7.37 -49.60 -27.59
CA TRP A 73 -8.53 -48.71 -27.68
C TRP A 73 -9.21 -48.42 -26.32
N TYR A 74 -9.31 -49.44 -25.45
CA TYR A 74 -9.96 -49.33 -24.15
C TYR A 74 -9.20 -48.44 -23.15
N LEU A 75 -7.87 -48.57 -23.06
CA LEU A 75 -7.09 -47.78 -22.09
C LEU A 75 -6.98 -46.32 -22.54
N GLY A 76 -6.85 -46.08 -23.85
CA GLY A 76 -6.90 -44.73 -24.42
C GLY A 76 -8.21 -44.01 -24.08
N MET A 77 -9.34 -44.72 -24.16
CA MET A 77 -10.66 -44.19 -23.81
C MET A 77 -10.81 -43.85 -22.32
N ALA A 78 -10.28 -44.68 -21.44
CA ALA A 78 -10.28 -44.40 -20.01
C ALA A 78 -9.48 -43.12 -19.69
N ILE A 79 -8.31 -42.95 -20.31
CA ILE A 79 -7.46 -41.77 -20.13
C ILE A 79 -8.15 -40.50 -20.66
N VAL A 80 -8.79 -40.57 -21.84
CA VAL A 80 -9.58 -39.45 -22.40
C VAL A 80 -10.71 -39.04 -21.47
N ASN A 81 -11.46 -40.01 -20.95
CA ASN A 81 -12.60 -39.73 -20.09
C ASN A 81 -12.14 -39.10 -18.76
N ILE A 82 -11.12 -39.66 -18.12
CA ILE A 82 -10.51 -39.09 -16.91
C ILE A 82 -9.98 -37.68 -17.17
N GLY A 83 -9.28 -37.47 -18.28
CA GLY A 83 -8.75 -36.16 -18.67
C GLY A 83 -9.85 -35.12 -18.89
N LEU A 84 -10.95 -35.50 -19.56
CA LEU A 84 -12.11 -34.65 -19.78
C LEU A 84 -12.80 -34.30 -18.46
N VAL A 85 -13.03 -35.27 -17.58
CA VAL A 85 -13.62 -35.04 -16.26
C VAL A 85 -12.74 -34.12 -15.42
N ALA A 86 -11.42 -34.36 -15.39
CA ALA A 86 -10.48 -33.51 -14.67
C ALA A 86 -10.45 -32.07 -15.23
N HIS A 87 -10.52 -31.92 -16.56
CA HIS A 87 -10.57 -30.61 -17.21
C HIS A 87 -11.88 -29.86 -16.90
N VAL A 88 -13.03 -30.55 -16.93
CA VAL A 88 -14.32 -29.98 -16.56
C VAL A 88 -14.36 -29.60 -15.08
N ALA A 89 -13.78 -30.42 -14.19
CA ALA A 89 -13.65 -30.09 -12.77
C ALA A 89 -12.76 -28.86 -12.55
N ALA A 90 -11.64 -28.76 -13.27
CA ALA A 90 -10.77 -27.59 -13.23
C ALA A 90 -11.46 -26.32 -13.74
N LEU A 91 -12.29 -26.43 -14.78
CA LEU A 91 -13.12 -25.33 -15.30
C LEU A 91 -14.23 -24.92 -14.31
N ALA A 92 -14.85 -25.87 -13.61
CA ALA A 92 -15.87 -25.59 -12.61
C ALA A 92 -15.31 -24.90 -11.35
N LEU A 93 -14.07 -25.24 -10.98
CA LEU A 93 -13.36 -24.63 -9.84
C LEU A 93 -12.72 -23.28 -10.18
N ARG A 94 -12.58 -22.95 -11.47
CA ARG A 94 -12.11 -21.63 -11.92
C ARG A 94 -13.23 -20.61 -11.83
N GLY A 95 -13.12 -19.71 -10.87
CA GLY A 95 -14.04 -18.58 -10.67
C GLY A 95 -14.15 -17.62 -11.85
N ASP A 96 -13.18 -17.65 -12.79
CA ASP A 96 -13.02 -16.68 -13.87
C ASP A 96 -13.41 -17.23 -15.26
N ALA A 97 -13.94 -18.45 -15.34
CA ALA A 97 -14.34 -19.03 -16.64
C ALA A 97 -15.66 -18.39 -17.13
N HIS A 98 -15.77 -18.05 -18.42
CA HIS A 98 -16.99 -17.50 -18.99
C HIS A 98 -18.21 -18.43 -18.72
N PRO A 99 -19.39 -17.92 -18.37
CA PRO A 99 -20.54 -18.77 -18.00
C PRO A 99 -20.93 -19.76 -19.11
N ALA A 100 -20.84 -19.34 -20.38
CA ALA A 100 -21.10 -20.23 -21.52
C ALA A 100 -20.09 -21.39 -21.65
N THR A 101 -18.82 -21.18 -21.31
CA THR A 101 -17.80 -22.25 -21.33
C THR A 101 -17.96 -23.18 -20.13
N ARG A 102 -18.39 -22.66 -18.97
CA ARG A 102 -18.79 -23.51 -17.83
C ARG A 102 -19.99 -24.37 -18.15
N THR A 103 -21.06 -23.81 -18.72
CA THR A 103 -22.25 -24.60 -19.08
C THR A 103 -21.93 -25.65 -20.14
N ALA A 104 -21.12 -25.29 -21.15
CA ALA A 104 -20.68 -26.24 -22.19
C ALA A 104 -19.77 -27.33 -21.61
N GLY A 105 -18.82 -26.97 -20.73
CA GLY A 105 -17.94 -27.90 -20.04
C GLY A 105 -18.69 -28.86 -19.13
N VAL A 106 -19.64 -28.37 -18.33
CA VAL A 106 -20.50 -29.20 -17.47
C VAL A 106 -21.36 -30.15 -18.30
N ALA A 107 -21.97 -29.68 -19.39
CA ALA A 107 -22.76 -30.53 -20.28
C ALA A 107 -21.89 -31.63 -20.93
N ALA A 108 -20.68 -31.28 -21.38
CA ALA A 108 -19.74 -32.25 -21.95
C ALA A 108 -19.25 -33.27 -20.91
N GLY A 109 -18.93 -32.83 -19.69
CA GLY A 109 -18.51 -33.71 -18.60
C GLY A 109 -19.63 -34.64 -18.12
N ALA A 110 -20.86 -34.13 -18.03
CA ALA A 110 -22.04 -34.95 -17.71
C ALA A 110 -22.29 -36.01 -18.78
N GLY A 111 -22.16 -35.65 -20.07
CA GLY A 111 -22.23 -36.60 -21.18
C GLY A 111 -21.16 -37.69 -21.11
N ALA A 112 -19.91 -37.33 -20.75
CA ALA A 112 -18.81 -38.27 -20.62
C ALA A 112 -18.97 -39.23 -19.43
N LEU A 113 -19.49 -38.74 -18.30
CA LEU A 113 -19.82 -39.55 -17.12
C LEU A 113 -20.99 -40.49 -17.35
N ALA A 114 -22.00 -40.08 -18.14
CA ALA A 114 -23.12 -40.95 -18.49
C ALA A 114 -22.72 -42.03 -19.51
N ALA A 115 -21.88 -41.68 -20.50
CA ALA A 115 -21.44 -42.60 -21.54
C ALA A 115 -20.37 -43.59 -21.07
N GLY A 116 -19.51 -43.19 -20.13
CA GLY A 116 -18.38 -43.99 -19.65
C GLY A 116 -18.78 -45.38 -19.11
N PRO A 117 -19.70 -45.48 -18.14
CA PRO A 117 -20.12 -46.76 -17.56
C PRO A 117 -20.87 -47.65 -18.55
N VAL A 118 -21.71 -47.06 -19.41
CA VAL A 118 -22.47 -47.80 -20.43
C VAL A 118 -21.53 -48.50 -21.41
N TRP A 119 -20.41 -47.86 -21.73
CA TRP A 119 -19.39 -48.39 -22.63
C TRP A 119 -18.41 -49.34 -21.93
N LEU A 120 -17.97 -49.03 -20.71
CA LEU A 120 -17.07 -49.88 -19.93
C LEU A 120 -17.69 -51.24 -19.58
N LEU A 121 -19.01 -51.27 -19.41
CA LEU A 121 -19.77 -52.47 -19.07
C LEU A 121 -20.39 -53.18 -20.28
N ASP A 122 -20.10 -52.69 -21.50
CA ASP A 122 -20.58 -53.24 -22.78
C ASP A 122 -22.09 -53.50 -22.81
N LEU A 123 -22.88 -52.58 -22.22
CA LEU A 123 -24.31 -52.75 -21.97
C LEU A 123 -25.19 -52.62 -23.23
N LEU A 124 -24.60 -52.25 -24.38
CA LEU A 124 -25.27 -52.09 -25.67
C LEU A 124 -24.75 -53.14 -26.66
N PRO A 125 -25.54 -54.15 -27.04
CA PRO A 125 -25.13 -55.16 -28.01
C PRO A 125 -25.12 -54.56 -29.43
N GLY A 126 -23.97 -54.06 -29.84
CA GLY A 126 -23.70 -53.56 -31.19
C GLY A 126 -22.30 -52.95 -31.23
N ASP A 127 -21.51 -53.33 -32.24
CA ASP A 127 -20.15 -52.80 -32.43
C ASP A 127 -20.17 -51.27 -32.26
N PRO A 128 -19.55 -50.73 -31.20
CA PRO A 128 -19.61 -49.31 -30.93
C PRO A 128 -19.02 -48.59 -32.13
N SER A 129 -19.84 -47.76 -32.79
CA SER A 129 -19.41 -47.08 -34.00
C SER A 129 -18.11 -46.34 -33.71
N ALA A 130 -17.07 -46.64 -34.49
CA ALA A 130 -15.71 -46.14 -34.26
C ALA A 130 -15.63 -44.60 -34.16
N GLY A 131 -16.68 -43.87 -34.57
CA GLY A 131 -16.77 -42.41 -34.52
C GLY A 131 -17.07 -41.79 -33.16
N ILE A 132 -17.68 -42.50 -32.20
CA ILE A 132 -18.07 -41.89 -30.90
C ILE A 132 -16.84 -41.37 -30.11
N PRO A 133 -15.73 -42.14 -29.99
CA PRO A 133 -14.49 -41.67 -29.36
C PRO A 133 -13.86 -40.45 -30.02
N TRP A 134 -13.84 -40.44 -31.36
CA TRP A 134 -13.35 -39.31 -32.14
C TRP A 134 -14.22 -38.06 -31.94
N GLY A 135 -15.53 -38.24 -31.74
CA GLY A 135 -16.45 -37.16 -31.37
C GLY A 135 -16.12 -36.56 -30.00
N LEU A 136 -15.93 -37.38 -28.96
CA LEU A 136 -15.56 -36.91 -27.62
C LEU A 136 -14.20 -36.21 -27.61
N PHE A 137 -13.23 -36.74 -28.35
CA PHE A 137 -11.92 -36.11 -28.51
C PHE A 137 -12.03 -34.75 -29.22
N ALA A 138 -12.80 -34.66 -30.31
CA ALA A 138 -13.03 -33.41 -31.02
C ALA A 138 -13.69 -32.35 -30.13
N VAL A 139 -14.64 -32.76 -29.28
CA VAL A 139 -15.28 -31.88 -28.28
C VAL A 139 -14.29 -31.39 -27.24
N LEU A 140 -13.43 -32.28 -26.70
CA LEU A 140 -12.37 -31.90 -25.75
C LEU A 140 -11.40 -30.89 -26.37
N VAL A 141 -10.90 -31.17 -27.59
CA VAL A 141 -9.98 -30.28 -28.31
C VAL A 141 -10.65 -28.94 -28.60
N ALA A 142 -11.91 -28.93 -29.02
CA ALA A 142 -12.67 -27.71 -29.25
C ALA A 142 -12.84 -26.90 -27.96
N LEU A 143 -13.18 -27.53 -26.83
CA LEU A 143 -13.30 -26.87 -25.53
C LEU A 143 -11.97 -26.26 -25.07
N VAL A 144 -10.86 -27.00 -25.15
CA VAL A 144 -9.52 -26.49 -24.78
C VAL A 144 -9.09 -25.36 -25.72
N THR A 145 -9.40 -25.46 -27.01
CA THR A 145 -9.05 -24.44 -28.01
C THR A 145 -9.89 -23.18 -27.82
N ILE A 146 -11.20 -23.32 -27.53
CA ILE A 146 -12.07 -22.21 -27.18
C ILE A 146 -11.57 -21.57 -25.89
N ASP A 147 -11.32 -22.32 -24.82
CA ASP A 147 -10.77 -21.80 -23.56
C ASP A 147 -9.44 -21.07 -23.78
N ALA A 148 -8.52 -21.61 -24.60
CA ALA A 148 -7.26 -20.93 -24.93
C ALA A 148 -7.43 -19.67 -25.81
N LEU A 149 -8.49 -19.60 -26.62
CA LEU A 149 -8.80 -18.45 -27.48
C LEU A 149 -9.64 -17.38 -26.75
N THR A 150 -10.52 -17.79 -25.83
CA THR A 150 -11.44 -16.95 -25.05
C THR A 150 -10.88 -16.58 -23.68
N SER A 151 -9.85 -17.25 -23.16
CA SER A 151 -9.06 -16.78 -21.99
C SER A 151 -8.25 -15.50 -22.28
N ARG A 152 -8.50 -14.86 -23.42
CA ARG A 152 -8.16 -13.45 -23.61
C ARG A 152 -9.18 -12.60 -22.89
N VAL A 153 -8.64 -11.64 -22.14
CA VAL A 153 -9.31 -10.85 -21.11
C VAL A 153 -9.44 -11.77 -19.90
N GLN A 154 -8.37 -11.98 -19.12
CA GLN A 154 -8.19 -11.19 -17.89
C GLN A 154 -9.20 -10.04 -17.83
N GLU A 155 -10.46 -10.41 -17.58
CA GLU A 155 -11.42 -9.53 -16.93
C GLU A 155 -10.68 -9.07 -15.68
N GLY A 156 -10.65 -7.75 -15.52
CA GLY A 156 -10.19 -7.15 -14.30
C GLY A 156 -10.94 -7.72 -13.10
N PRO A 157 -10.49 -7.39 -11.88
CA PRO A 157 -11.24 -7.71 -10.69
C PRO A 157 -12.73 -7.31 -10.86
N PRO A 158 -13.66 -8.05 -10.26
CA PRO A 158 -15.09 -8.00 -10.56
C PRO A 158 -15.64 -6.56 -10.62
N ASP A 159 -16.55 -6.34 -11.58
CA ASP A 159 -17.24 -5.09 -11.99
C ASP A 159 -17.88 -4.23 -10.87
N ASP A 160 -17.76 -4.64 -9.60
CA ASP A 160 -18.24 -3.88 -8.43
C ASP A 160 -17.12 -3.17 -7.65
N ALA A 161 -15.84 -3.46 -7.94
CA ALA A 161 -14.71 -2.68 -7.45
C ALA A 161 -14.30 -1.71 -8.58
N PRO A 162 -14.54 -0.40 -8.47
CA PRO A 162 -14.21 0.54 -9.54
C PRO A 162 -12.72 0.44 -9.88
N GLU A 163 -12.40 -0.13 -11.04
CA GLU A 163 -11.05 -0.14 -11.59
C GLU A 163 -10.55 1.31 -11.63
N GLY A 164 -9.48 1.58 -10.88
CA GLY A 164 -8.96 2.95 -10.74
C GLY A 164 -9.45 3.70 -9.50
N ALA A 165 -9.95 3.02 -8.46
CA ALA A 165 -10.17 3.59 -7.12
C ALA A 165 -8.91 3.59 -6.22
N VAL A 166 -7.87 2.84 -6.62
CA VAL A 166 -6.58 2.77 -5.92
C VAL A 166 -5.45 2.87 -6.93
N VAL A 167 -4.48 3.73 -6.66
CA VAL A 167 -3.23 3.83 -7.41
C VAL A 167 -2.12 3.19 -6.57
N HIS A 168 -1.53 2.11 -7.07
CA HIS A 168 -0.42 1.46 -6.41
C HIS A 168 0.92 2.11 -6.81
N PRO A 169 1.94 2.07 -5.96
CA PRO A 169 3.28 2.60 -6.30
C PRO A 169 3.89 1.94 -7.54
N ASP A 170 3.52 0.69 -7.83
CA ASP A 170 3.96 -0.05 -9.02
C ASP A 170 3.36 0.45 -10.33
N ASP A 171 2.24 1.15 -10.25
CA ASP A 171 1.57 1.78 -11.39
C ASP A 171 2.29 3.07 -11.81
N LEU A 172 3.10 3.63 -10.93
CA LEU A 172 3.91 4.83 -11.15
C LEU A 172 5.29 4.48 -11.72
N SER A 173 5.97 5.48 -12.29
CA SER A 173 7.40 5.33 -12.60
C SER A 173 8.23 5.65 -11.34
N GLU A 174 9.38 5.00 -11.17
CA GLU A 174 10.27 5.24 -10.02
C GLU A 174 10.68 6.72 -9.90
N ALA A 175 10.86 7.40 -11.04
CA ALA A 175 11.18 8.82 -11.06
C ALA A 175 10.05 9.71 -10.48
N ASP A 176 8.80 9.24 -10.55
CA ASP A 176 7.64 9.98 -10.04
C ASP A 176 7.35 9.65 -8.55
N HIS A 177 8.03 8.67 -7.96
CA HIS A 177 7.82 8.26 -6.57
C HIS A 177 8.12 9.39 -5.59
N ALA A 178 9.21 10.13 -5.82
CA ALA A 178 9.60 11.25 -4.96
C ALA A 178 8.55 12.37 -4.94
N ALA A 179 7.91 12.64 -6.09
CA ALA A 179 6.89 13.67 -6.21
C ALA A 179 5.65 13.33 -5.37
N LEU A 180 5.19 12.07 -5.46
CA LEU A 180 4.04 11.62 -4.67
C LEU A 180 4.39 11.51 -3.17
N ALA A 181 5.58 11.02 -2.83
CA ALA A 181 6.04 10.95 -1.45
C ALA A 181 6.12 12.34 -0.79
N ALA A 182 6.49 13.38 -1.53
CA ALA A 182 6.49 14.76 -1.03
C ALA A 182 5.08 15.24 -0.66
N VAL A 183 4.07 14.96 -1.50
CA VAL A 183 2.67 15.29 -1.20
C VAL A 183 2.18 14.54 0.04
N GLN A 184 2.48 13.25 0.12
CA GLN A 184 2.14 12.42 1.28
C GLN A 184 2.79 12.91 2.57
N HIS A 185 4.02 13.37 2.49
CA HIS A 185 4.71 13.97 3.63
C HIS A 185 4.03 15.26 4.10
N THR A 186 3.58 16.11 3.18
CA THR A 186 2.79 17.30 3.53
C THR A 186 1.46 16.93 4.20
N ILE A 187 0.77 15.88 3.73
CA ILE A 187 -0.43 15.39 4.40
C ILE A 187 -0.12 14.93 5.82
N ASP A 188 0.93 14.13 6.03
CA ASP A 188 1.37 13.68 7.36
C ASP A 188 1.73 14.86 8.28
N LEU A 189 2.24 15.96 7.73
CA LEU A 189 2.53 17.18 8.48
C LEU A 189 1.26 17.87 8.96
N VAL A 190 0.25 17.99 8.09
CA VAL A 190 -1.04 18.61 8.45
C VAL A 190 -1.81 17.74 9.44
N GLU A 191 -1.76 16.41 9.31
CA GLU A 191 -2.35 15.49 10.28
C GLU A 191 -1.72 15.68 11.67
N ARG A 192 -0.39 15.77 11.75
CA ARG A 192 0.31 16.07 13.02
C ARG A 192 0.01 17.46 13.56
N ALA A 193 -0.16 18.45 12.68
CA ALA A 193 -0.52 19.80 13.08
C ALA A 193 -1.92 19.85 13.71
N ARG A 194 -2.90 19.15 13.13
CA ARG A 194 -4.26 19.04 13.70
C ARG A 194 -4.23 18.54 15.14
N ASP A 195 -3.43 17.51 15.42
CA ASP A 195 -3.27 16.95 16.76
C ASP A 195 -2.58 17.95 17.70
N ALA A 196 -1.59 18.70 17.21
CA ALA A 196 -0.86 19.71 18.00
C ALA A 196 -1.75 20.90 18.40
N PHE A 197 -2.67 21.33 17.54
CA PHE A 197 -3.60 22.44 17.83
C PHE A 197 -4.82 22.00 18.65
N GLY A 198 -4.92 20.73 19.06
CA GLY A 198 -6.01 20.23 19.90
C GLY A 198 -7.40 20.35 19.27
N GLY A 199 -7.49 20.42 17.93
CA GLY A 199 -8.76 20.64 17.21
C GLY A 199 -9.32 22.06 17.29
N GLY A 200 -8.53 23.05 17.75
CA GLY A 200 -8.94 24.45 17.75
C GLY A 200 -8.96 25.08 16.35
N ASP A 201 -9.92 25.99 16.12
CA ASP A 201 -10.22 26.70 14.84
C ASP A 201 -9.07 27.57 14.25
N SER A 202 -7.87 27.56 14.83
CA SER A 202 -6.76 28.42 14.39
C SER A 202 -6.22 28.05 13.01
N LEU A 203 -6.25 26.76 12.67
CA LEU A 203 -5.84 26.22 11.38
C LEU A 203 -6.94 25.25 10.93
N ASP A 204 -7.67 25.59 9.85
CA ASP A 204 -8.71 24.74 9.25
C ASP A 204 -8.08 23.50 8.59
N THR A 205 -7.57 22.61 9.43
CA THR A 205 -6.80 21.42 9.07
C THR A 205 -7.67 20.37 8.42
N ASP A 206 -8.94 20.26 8.82
CA ASP A 206 -9.87 19.31 8.20
C ASP A 206 -10.15 19.69 6.75
N ARG A 207 -10.40 20.98 6.46
CA ARG A 207 -10.54 21.43 5.08
C ARG A 207 -9.24 21.29 4.29
N ALA A 208 -8.10 21.59 4.91
CA ALA A 208 -6.80 21.42 4.27
C ALA A 208 -6.54 19.95 3.90
N LEU A 209 -6.85 19.00 4.79
CA LEU A 209 -6.69 17.57 4.55
C LEU A 209 -7.62 17.06 3.45
N GLU A 210 -8.86 17.54 3.39
CA GLU A 210 -9.80 17.21 2.31
C GLU A 210 -9.22 17.63 0.94
N VAL A 211 -8.75 18.88 0.84
CA VAL A 211 -8.16 19.41 -0.39
C VAL A 211 -6.87 18.67 -0.75
N LEU A 212 -5.98 18.43 0.21
CA LEU A 212 -4.71 17.76 -0.04
C LEU A 212 -4.90 16.31 -0.51
N ARG A 213 -5.86 15.57 0.06
CA ARG A 213 -6.18 14.20 -0.38
C ARG A 213 -6.79 14.17 -1.78
N ASP A 214 -7.63 15.15 -2.15
CA ASP A 214 -8.08 15.33 -3.54
C ASP A 214 -6.90 15.58 -4.49
N GLN A 215 -5.99 16.47 -4.11
CA GLN A 215 -4.82 16.78 -4.93
C GLN A 215 -3.86 15.58 -5.05
N GLU A 216 -3.63 14.83 -3.98
CA GLU A 216 -2.85 13.59 -3.99
C GLU A 216 -3.42 12.59 -5.01
N TRP A 217 -4.74 12.36 -4.95
CA TRP A 217 -5.44 11.49 -5.88
C TRP A 217 -5.28 11.92 -7.33
N ARG A 218 -5.55 13.20 -7.61
CA ARG A 218 -5.45 13.76 -8.97
C ARG A 218 -4.03 13.70 -9.52
N ILE A 219 -3.02 13.96 -8.69
CA ILE A 219 -1.61 13.83 -9.07
C ILE A 219 -1.29 12.37 -9.36
N ALA A 220 -1.69 11.44 -8.50
CA ALA A 220 -1.44 10.01 -8.69
C ALA A 220 -2.03 9.49 -10.01
N VAL A 221 -3.30 9.80 -10.29
CA VAL A 221 -3.98 9.42 -11.54
C VAL A 221 -3.28 10.03 -12.76
N LEU A 222 -2.88 11.31 -12.70
CA LEU A 222 -2.17 11.97 -13.78
C LEU A 222 -0.82 11.31 -14.06
N LEU A 223 -0.06 10.94 -13.02
CA LEU A 223 1.24 10.29 -13.15
C LEU A 223 1.13 8.88 -13.77
N VAL A 224 0.14 8.09 -13.34
CA VAL A 224 -0.17 6.78 -13.98
C VAL A 224 -0.46 6.98 -15.46
N ARG A 225 -1.36 7.92 -15.79
CA ARG A 225 -1.71 8.20 -17.18
C ARG A 225 -0.53 8.71 -18.00
N GLN A 226 0.33 9.54 -17.41
CA GLN A 226 1.53 10.05 -18.05
C GLN A 226 2.52 8.93 -18.37
N ARG A 227 2.72 7.96 -17.46
CA ARG A 227 3.56 6.78 -17.69
C ARG A 227 3.07 5.97 -18.90
N GLU A 228 1.76 5.75 -19.01
CA GLU A 228 1.16 5.05 -20.16
C GLU A 228 1.40 5.79 -21.47
N LEU A 229 1.13 7.11 -21.47
CA LEU A 229 1.28 7.95 -22.65
C LEU A 229 2.74 8.10 -23.07
N ARG A 230 3.69 8.22 -22.13
CA ARG A 230 5.14 8.20 -22.41
C ARG A 230 5.55 6.89 -23.05
N ARG A 231 5.11 5.75 -22.53
CA ARG A 231 5.38 4.43 -23.12
C ARG A 231 4.78 4.30 -24.52
N ALA A 232 3.55 4.78 -24.73
CA ALA A 232 2.90 4.78 -26.03
C ALA A 232 3.64 5.67 -27.04
N HIS A 233 4.02 6.88 -26.63
CA HIS A 233 4.80 7.81 -27.43
C HIS A 233 6.15 7.21 -27.83
N LEU A 234 6.90 6.63 -26.87
CA LEU A 234 8.18 5.99 -27.13
C LEU A 234 8.05 4.85 -28.15
N ARG A 235 7.02 4.00 -28.03
CA ARG A 235 6.75 2.93 -29.02
C ARG A 235 6.45 3.50 -30.41
N ARG A 236 5.66 4.57 -30.52
CA ARG A 236 5.37 5.22 -31.82
C ARG A 236 6.63 5.84 -32.41
N TRP A 237 7.44 6.49 -31.57
CA TRP A 237 8.70 7.12 -31.97
C TRP A 237 9.72 6.09 -32.48
N GLN A 238 9.87 4.95 -31.78
CA GLN A 238 10.74 3.86 -32.20
C GLN A 238 10.30 3.21 -33.53
N ARG A 239 8.99 3.16 -33.81
CA ARG A 239 8.42 2.62 -35.06
C ARG A 239 8.36 3.64 -36.20
N ALA A 240 8.74 4.89 -35.96
CA ALA A 240 8.68 5.93 -36.98
C ALA A 240 9.65 5.62 -38.13
N GLY A 241 9.11 5.30 -39.31
CA GLY A 241 9.88 4.91 -40.49
C GLY A 241 10.59 6.07 -41.21
N SER A 242 10.39 7.32 -40.79
CA SER A 242 11.07 8.46 -41.38
C SER A 242 11.25 9.63 -40.38
N PRO A 243 12.23 10.52 -40.61
CA PRO A 243 12.40 11.73 -39.81
C PRO A 243 11.17 12.63 -39.80
N ARG A 244 10.43 12.71 -40.92
CA ARG A 244 9.18 13.49 -41.02
C ARG A 244 8.10 12.98 -40.07
N VAL A 245 7.99 11.66 -39.89
CA VAL A 245 7.07 11.06 -38.92
C VAL A 245 7.50 11.36 -37.49
N ARG A 246 8.81 11.38 -37.18
CA ARG A 246 9.30 11.80 -35.86
C ARG A 246 9.00 13.26 -35.56
N GLU A 247 9.15 14.13 -36.56
CA GLU A 247 8.81 15.55 -36.42
C GLU A 247 7.32 15.74 -36.14
N ALA A 248 6.45 14.97 -36.81
CA ALA A 248 5.01 14.98 -36.55
C ALA A 248 4.64 14.50 -35.12
N LEU A 249 5.52 13.74 -34.45
CA LEU A 249 5.32 13.32 -33.05
C LEU A 249 5.82 14.35 -32.03
N ARG A 250 6.58 15.38 -32.44
CA ARG A 250 7.18 16.38 -31.55
C ARG A 250 6.14 17.08 -30.64
N PRO A 251 4.95 17.50 -31.12
CA PRO A 251 3.95 18.13 -30.26
C PRO A 251 3.47 17.22 -29.11
N GLN A 252 3.38 15.90 -29.34
CA GLN A 252 3.01 14.95 -28.27
C GLN A 252 4.04 14.93 -27.14
N ARG A 253 5.33 15.03 -27.47
CA ARG A 253 6.40 15.14 -26.48
C ARG A 253 6.30 16.45 -25.71
N GLU A 254 6.08 17.56 -26.42
CA GLU A 254 5.91 18.89 -25.81
C GLU A 254 4.76 18.91 -24.81
N HIS A 255 3.61 18.31 -25.14
CA HIS A 255 2.49 18.17 -24.20
C HIS A 255 2.83 17.28 -23.00
N LEU A 256 3.58 16.19 -23.19
CA LEU A 256 4.00 15.32 -22.07
C LEU A 256 4.96 16.03 -21.12
N CYS A 257 5.85 16.89 -21.63
CA CYS A 257 6.72 17.74 -20.82
C CYS A 257 5.91 18.82 -20.08
N ALA A 258 4.96 19.48 -20.75
CA ALA A 258 4.12 20.49 -20.11
C ALA A 258 3.30 19.93 -18.94
N VAL A 259 2.78 18.69 -19.06
CA VAL A 259 2.09 18.01 -17.96
C VAL A 259 3.04 17.71 -16.81
N GLU A 260 4.27 17.26 -17.10
CA GLU A 260 5.30 17.03 -16.08
C GLU A 260 5.62 18.30 -15.28
N ASP A 261 5.82 19.41 -15.98
CA ASP A 261 6.13 20.70 -15.37
C ASP A 261 4.95 21.21 -14.53
N ALA A 262 3.71 21.01 -14.99
CA ALA A 262 2.51 21.35 -14.22
C ALA A 262 2.38 20.53 -12.94
N VAL A 263 2.67 19.21 -12.99
CA VAL A 263 2.68 18.34 -11.80
C VAL A 263 3.78 18.78 -10.84
N ARG A 264 5.00 19.02 -11.34
CA ARG A 264 6.13 19.49 -10.52
C ARG A 264 5.81 20.82 -9.83
N ALA A 265 5.22 21.77 -10.55
CA ALA A 265 4.80 23.05 -9.98
C ALA A 265 3.74 22.86 -8.88
N ARG A 266 2.75 21.99 -9.10
CA ARG A 266 1.71 21.71 -8.10
C ARG A 266 2.27 21.04 -6.85
N VAL A 267 3.15 20.05 -7.01
CA VAL A 267 3.85 19.39 -5.89
C VAL A 267 4.70 20.42 -5.13
N GLY A 268 5.38 21.33 -5.84
CA GLY A 268 6.13 22.42 -5.22
C GLY A 268 5.26 23.36 -4.37
N GLN A 269 4.06 23.70 -4.84
CA GLN A 269 3.09 24.50 -4.06
C GLN A 269 2.61 23.76 -2.81
N ILE A 270 2.32 22.46 -2.91
CA ILE A 270 1.93 21.63 -1.75
C ILE A 270 3.09 21.55 -0.75
N ALA A 271 4.32 21.32 -1.21
CA ALA A 271 5.49 21.28 -0.34
C ALA A 271 5.77 22.63 0.37
N GLU A 272 5.54 23.76 -0.30
CA GLU A 272 5.61 25.09 0.33
C GLU A 272 4.55 25.27 1.40
N TYR A 273 3.32 24.81 1.15
CA TYR A 273 2.28 24.79 2.17
C TYR A 273 2.70 23.94 3.39
N GLY A 274 3.30 22.77 3.16
CA GLY A 274 3.87 21.96 4.25
C GLY A 274 4.87 22.72 5.12
N ARG A 275 5.79 23.49 4.51
CA ARG A 275 6.73 24.35 5.25
C ARG A 275 6.06 25.47 6.04
N LEU A 276 4.94 26.00 5.53
CA LEU A 276 4.16 27.00 6.27
C LEU A 276 3.48 26.38 7.49
N VAL A 277 2.95 25.17 7.35
CA VAL A 277 2.32 24.41 8.45
C VAL A 277 3.34 24.07 9.53
N GLU A 278 4.54 23.62 9.16
CA GLU A 278 5.62 23.38 10.13
C GLU A 278 5.96 24.62 10.95
N ARG A 279 6.18 25.75 10.27
CA ARG A 279 6.45 27.04 10.94
C ARG A 279 5.31 27.49 11.85
N ALA A 280 4.06 27.24 11.45
CA ALA A 280 2.90 27.57 12.28
C ALA A 280 2.85 26.70 13.55
N VAL A 281 3.16 25.40 13.45
CA VAL A 281 3.24 24.50 14.61
C VAL A 281 4.39 24.88 15.54
N GLU A 282 5.54 25.26 14.99
CA GLU A 282 6.68 25.77 15.78
C GLU A 282 6.30 27.03 16.55
N ALA A 283 5.74 28.03 15.86
CA ALA A 283 5.29 29.27 16.48
C ALA A 283 4.21 29.04 17.55
N HIS A 284 3.33 28.05 17.36
CA HIS A 284 2.33 27.70 18.36
C HIS A 284 2.96 27.14 19.63
N ARG A 285 3.91 26.22 19.50
CA ARG A 285 4.64 25.65 20.64
C ARG A 285 5.45 26.71 21.39
N GLU A 286 6.08 27.62 20.66
CA GLU A 286 6.79 28.76 21.26
C GLU A 286 5.84 29.65 22.06
N TRP A 287 4.65 29.93 21.51
CA TRP A 287 3.62 30.67 22.22
C TRP A 287 3.15 29.94 23.49
N GLU A 288 2.89 28.63 23.42
CA GLU A 288 2.52 27.82 24.60
C GLU A 288 3.58 27.91 25.70
N GLN A 289 4.86 27.78 25.34
CA GLN A 289 5.98 27.89 26.29
C GLN A 289 6.09 29.29 26.90
N CYS A 290 5.88 30.33 26.09
CA CYS A 290 5.89 31.71 26.58
C CYS A 290 4.72 31.96 27.55
N GLN A 291 3.55 31.40 27.25
CA GLN A 291 2.38 31.50 28.12
C GLN A 291 2.60 30.75 29.43
N GLU A 292 3.14 29.53 29.40
CA GLU A 292 3.49 28.77 30.61
C GLU A 292 4.54 29.51 31.48
N ALA A 293 5.55 30.12 30.84
CA ALA A 293 6.53 30.95 31.55
C ALA A 293 5.89 32.20 32.17
N ALA A 294 4.95 32.85 31.48
CA ALA A 294 4.21 33.99 32.01
C ALA A 294 3.32 33.58 33.19
N ASP A 295 2.59 32.48 33.07
CA ASP A 295 1.66 31.98 34.10
C ASP A 295 2.41 31.52 35.36
N SER A 296 3.59 30.90 35.20
CA SER A 296 4.43 30.48 36.33
C SER A 296 5.11 31.64 37.06
N THR A 297 5.19 32.84 36.47
CA THR A 297 5.86 34.01 37.05
C THR A 297 5.27 34.40 38.42
N ALA A 298 3.96 34.22 38.62
CA ALA A 298 3.31 34.51 39.90
C ALA A 298 3.85 33.63 41.04
N ALA A 299 4.06 32.34 40.79
CA ALA A 299 4.60 31.40 41.78
C ALA A 299 6.08 31.74 42.12
N TYR A 300 6.88 32.12 41.13
CA TYR A 300 8.24 32.59 41.38
C TYR A 300 8.28 33.91 42.17
N ALA A 301 7.34 34.83 41.90
CA ALA A 301 7.22 36.08 42.65
C ALA A 301 6.82 35.81 44.11
N GLU A 302 5.89 34.89 44.35
CA GLU A 302 5.50 34.44 45.70
C GLU A 302 6.68 33.78 46.43
N HIS A 303 7.40 32.88 45.77
CA HIS A 303 8.58 32.24 46.35
C HIS A 303 9.67 33.26 46.69
N ARG A 304 9.90 34.24 45.81
CA ARG A 304 10.83 35.36 46.07
C ARG A 304 10.37 36.20 47.25
N ALA A 305 9.07 36.48 47.38
CA ALA A 305 8.53 37.21 48.52
C ALA A 305 8.75 36.41 49.83
N ALA A 306 8.44 35.11 49.84
CA ALA A 306 8.69 34.22 50.97
C ALA A 306 10.17 34.17 51.37
N ALA A 307 11.08 34.07 50.41
CA ALA A 307 12.52 34.09 50.68
C ALA A 307 13.01 35.45 51.23
N SER A 308 12.40 36.56 50.81
CA SER A 308 12.75 37.90 51.31
C SER A 308 12.44 38.07 52.80
N PHE A 309 11.43 37.36 53.32
CA PHE A 309 11.14 37.32 54.76
C PHE A 309 12.20 36.59 55.58
N LEU A 310 12.98 35.69 54.97
CA LEU A 310 14.12 35.05 55.66
C LEU A 310 15.34 35.98 55.77
N GLY A 311 15.49 36.90 54.82
CA GLY A 311 16.59 37.88 54.80
C GLY A 311 16.38 39.06 55.75
N THR A 312 15.15 39.30 56.20
CA THR A 312 14.88 40.23 57.30
C THR A 312 15.21 39.52 58.60
N GLY A 313 16.28 39.95 59.28
CA GLY A 313 16.80 39.28 60.46
C GLY A 313 15.69 38.94 61.46
N SER A 314 15.52 37.65 61.75
CA SER A 314 14.48 37.21 62.68
C SER A 314 14.84 37.68 64.10
N PRO A 315 13.98 38.48 64.75
CA PRO A 315 14.22 38.93 66.12
C PRO A 315 14.24 37.74 67.09
N GLU A 316 13.43 36.71 66.84
CA GLU A 316 13.39 35.47 67.63
C GLU A 316 14.70 34.68 67.52
N VAL A 317 15.27 34.56 66.32
CA VAL A 317 16.58 33.90 66.14
C VAL A 317 17.69 34.70 66.80
N SER A 318 17.59 36.03 66.76
CA SER A 318 18.55 36.93 67.42
C SER A 318 18.45 36.84 68.96
N GLU A 319 17.25 36.71 69.51
CA GLU A 319 16.98 36.49 70.93
C GLU A 319 17.45 35.11 71.40
N LEU A 320 17.21 34.06 70.61
CA LEU A 320 17.73 32.72 70.86
C LEU A 320 19.27 32.69 70.86
N ALA A 321 19.90 33.40 69.92
CA ALA A 321 21.35 33.54 69.88
C ALA A 321 21.88 34.28 71.13
N ALA A 322 21.25 35.39 71.53
CA ALA A 322 21.60 36.11 72.75
C ALA A 322 21.43 35.26 74.02
N THR A 323 20.38 34.44 74.07
CA THR A 323 20.11 33.51 75.19
C THR A 323 21.14 32.40 75.24
N ALA A 324 21.51 31.81 74.09
CA ALA A 324 22.57 30.81 74.00
C ALA A 324 23.93 31.40 74.43
N GLU A 325 24.22 32.65 74.06
CA GLU A 325 25.44 33.35 74.45
C GLU A 325 25.47 33.69 75.95
N ALA A 326 24.31 34.02 76.54
CA ALA A 326 24.16 34.19 77.98
C ALA A 326 24.36 32.86 78.73
N ALA A 327 23.76 31.77 78.27
CA ALA A 327 23.95 30.44 78.83
C ALA A 327 25.42 29.98 78.76
N ARG A 328 26.11 30.27 77.64
CA ARG A 328 27.55 30.02 77.50
C ARG A 328 28.35 30.76 78.56
N ARG A 329 28.09 32.07 78.75
CA ARG A 329 28.75 32.90 79.77
C ARG A 329 28.55 32.37 81.19
N VAL A 330 27.32 32.00 81.55
CA VAL A 330 27.02 31.42 82.88
C VAL A 330 27.78 30.10 83.10
N ARG A 331 27.82 29.24 82.09
CA ARG A 331 28.58 27.99 82.15
C ARG A 331 30.08 28.26 82.31
N ASP A 332 30.64 29.13 81.49
CA ASP A 332 32.08 29.43 81.51
C ASP A 332 32.48 30.04 82.88
N GLU A 333 31.66 30.93 83.44
CA GLU A 333 31.86 31.50 84.78
C GLU A 333 31.71 30.45 85.91
N HIS A 334 30.84 29.45 85.72
CA HIS A 334 30.72 28.34 86.67
C HIS A 334 31.93 27.40 86.61
N VAL A 335 32.45 27.12 85.41
CA VAL A 335 33.68 26.35 85.20
C VAL A 335 34.88 27.07 85.80
N ASP A 336 35.04 28.38 85.57
CA ASP A 336 36.12 29.18 86.14
C ASP A 336 36.08 29.23 87.68
N ARG A 337 34.89 29.25 88.28
CA ARG A 337 34.74 29.16 89.74
C ARG A 337 35.18 27.80 90.29
N LEU A 338 34.86 26.71 89.59
CA LEU A 338 35.24 25.35 89.98
C LEU A 338 36.74 25.09 89.81
N THR A 339 37.35 25.60 88.74
CA THR A 339 38.80 25.47 88.48
C THR A 339 39.62 26.44 89.35
N GLY A 340 39.08 27.62 89.68
CA GLY A 340 39.69 28.59 90.59
C GLY A 340 39.71 28.15 92.07
N HIS A 341 38.85 27.22 92.48
CA HIS A 341 38.86 26.63 93.83
C HIS A 341 39.79 25.41 93.96
N ALA A 342 40.42 24.95 92.87
CA ALA A 342 41.23 23.74 92.84
C ALA A 342 42.75 23.96 93.05
N LEU A 343 43.20 25.19 93.36
CA LEU A 343 44.63 25.50 93.60
C LEU A 343 44.87 26.30 94.89
N LEU A 344 44.24 25.89 95.99
CA LEU A 344 44.68 26.20 97.34
C LEU A 344 44.83 24.89 98.13
N PHE A 345 45.84 24.11 97.78
CA PHE A 345 46.44 23.11 98.66
C PHE A 345 47.96 23.23 98.59
#